data_AF-A0A349BCG7-F1
#
_entry.id   AF-A0A349BCG7-F1
#
_cell.length_a   1.000
_cell.length_b   1.000
_cell.length_c   1.000
_cell.angle_alpha   90.00
_cell.angle_beta   90.00
_cell.angle_gamma   90.00
#
_symmetry.space_group_name_H-M   'P 1'
#
loop_
_entity.id
_entity.type
_entity.pdbx_description
1 polymer ?
#
loop_
_entity_poly.entity_id
_entity_poly.type
_entity_poly.pdbx_seq_one_letter_code
_entity_poly.pdbx_strand_id
1 'polypeptide(L)'
;FNNAGFALFSDSLIGYQRDSFILLVIAVAIVVGGLGLPVWSQLGVHRFRAHSWSLHAKLTITTVVALILGGWALFAWFEWTNPDTLGQLSAWDSTINAFFHSVTPRT
;
A
#
# COMPACT_ATOMS: atom_id res chain seq x y z
N PHE A 1 -0.50 3.15 13.53
CA PHE A 1 0.66 3.26 12.64
C PHE A 1 0.64 4.66 12.06
N ASN A 2 1.77 5.37 12.09
CA ASN A 2 1.79 6.84 11.93
C ASN A 2 2.28 7.31 10.56
N ASN A 3 2.60 6.39 9.64
CA ASN A 3 3.11 6.71 8.30
C ASN A 3 4.28 7.71 8.28
N ALA A 4 5.21 7.60 9.24
CA ALA A 4 6.22 8.63 9.46
C ALA A 4 7.40 8.57 8.48
N GLY A 5 7.55 7.49 7.71
CA GLY A 5 8.66 7.30 6.77
C GLY A 5 10.05 7.10 7.42
N PHE A 6 10.15 7.09 8.75
CA PHE A 6 11.41 6.85 9.45
C PHE A 6 11.80 5.37 9.39
N ALA A 7 13.05 5.13 9.00
CA ALA A 7 13.68 3.82 9.05
C ALA A 7 14.90 3.84 9.98
N LEU A 8 15.15 2.70 10.62
CA LEU A 8 16.31 2.50 11.49
C LEU A 8 17.60 2.29 10.69
N PHE A 9 17.47 1.80 9.45
CA PHE A 9 18.57 1.49 8.57
C PHE A 9 18.80 2.62 7.55
N SER A 10 20.05 2.78 7.12
CA SER A 10 20.45 3.82 6.16
C SER A 10 19.86 3.63 4.76
N ASP A 11 19.53 2.40 4.39
CA ASP A 11 18.89 2.01 3.12
C ASP A 11 17.36 1.92 3.24
N SER A 12 16.80 2.41 4.34
CA SER A 12 15.40 2.29 4.68
C SER A 12 14.88 0.84 4.70
N LEU A 13 14.15 0.43 3.67
CA LEU A 13 13.58 -0.90 3.50
C LEU A 13 14.10 -1.61 2.25
N ILE A 14 15.07 -1.02 1.54
CA ILE A 14 15.60 -1.57 0.28
C ILE A 14 16.21 -2.96 0.49
N GLY A 15 16.92 -3.18 1.60
CA GLY A 15 17.43 -4.52 1.97
C GLY A 15 16.35 -5.60 2.13
N TYR A 16 15.07 -5.23 2.30
CA TYR A 16 13.93 -6.14 2.41
C TYR A 16 13.16 -6.33 1.09
N GLN A 17 13.69 -5.87 -0.05
CA GLN A 17 13.03 -6.01 -1.36
C GLN A 17 12.71 -7.47 -1.76
N ARG A 18 13.37 -8.47 -1.17
CA ARG A 18 13.07 -9.91 -1.39
C ARG A 18 12.25 -10.54 -0.26
N ASP A 19 11.95 -9.78 0.79
CA ASP A 19 11.11 -10.23 1.90
C ASP A 19 9.67 -9.73 1.70
N SER A 20 8.91 -10.56 0.98
CA SER A 20 7.49 -10.33 0.71
C SER A 20 6.66 -10.11 1.98
N PHE A 21 7.01 -10.79 3.08
CA PHE A 21 6.23 -10.74 4.31
C PHE A 21 6.38 -9.37 4.98
N ILE A 22 7.62 -8.89 5.12
CA ILE A 22 7.89 -7.58 5.72
C ILE A 22 7.25 -6.46 4.91
N LEU A 23 7.41 -6.48 3.58
CA LEU A 23 6.82 -5.47 2.71
C LEU A 23 5.29 -5.45 2.81
N LEU A 24 4.62 -6.60 2.78
CA LEU A 24 3.16 -6.68 2.89
C LEU A 24 2.65 -6.23 4.26
N VAL A 25 3.31 -6.63 5.35
CA VAL A 25 2.93 -6.20 6.71
C VAL A 25 3.03 -4.68 6.85
N ILE A 26 4.11 -4.07 6.34
CA ILE A 26 4.30 -2.61 6.38
C ILE A 26 3.29 -1.92 5.45
N ALA A 27 3.06 -2.43 4.24
CA ALA A 27 2.06 -1.87 3.33
C ALA A 27 0.65 -1.88 3.97
N VAL A 28 0.26 -2.99 4.61
CA VAL A 28 -1.00 -3.06 5.35
C VAL A 28 -1.01 -2.06 6.49
N ALA A 29 0.09 -1.91 7.24
CA ALA A 29 0.18 -0.94 8.32
C ALA A 29 0.02 0.51 7.82
N ILE A 30 0.60 0.85 6.66
CA ILE A 30 0.43 2.15 5.99
C ILE A 30 -1.04 2.35 5.59
N VAL A 31 -1.64 1.33 4.97
CA VAL A 31 -3.03 1.35 4.53
C VAL A 31 -4.00 1.48 5.70
N VAL A 32 -3.73 0.79 6.80
CA VAL A 32 -4.56 0.85 8.02
C VAL A 32 -4.37 2.18 8.72
N GLY A 33 -3.12 2.64 8.87
CA GLY A 33 -2.77 3.85 9.60
C GLY A 33 -3.25 5.14 8.94
N GLY A 34 -3.22 5.21 7.61
CA GLY A 34 -3.74 6.40 6.90
C GLY A 34 -5.25 6.41 6.65
N LEU A 35 -5.99 5.33 7.00
CA LEU A 35 -7.45 5.41 7.04
C LEU A 35 -7.84 6.21 8.28
N GLY A 36 -8.53 7.34 8.09
CA GLY A 36 -8.93 8.21 9.19
C GLY A 36 -9.87 7.51 10.19
N LEU A 37 -9.89 8.00 11.44
CA LEU A 37 -10.78 7.53 12.51
C LEU A 37 -12.26 7.40 12.10
N PRO A 38 -12.85 8.27 11.25
CA PRO A 38 -14.23 8.11 10.79
C PRO A 38 -14.45 6.78 10.06
N VAL A 39 -13.49 6.34 9.24
CA VAL A 39 -13.58 5.08 8.49
C VAL A 39 -13.53 3.90 9.45
N TRP A 40 -12.63 3.93 10.43
CA TRP A 40 -12.52 2.89 11.47
C TRP A 40 -13.77 2.78 12.33
N SER A 41 -14.34 3.91 12.75
CA SER A 41 -15.59 3.95 13.51
C SER A 41 -16.73 3.30 12.71
N GLN A 42 -16.84 3.61 11.42
CA GLN A 42 -17.86 3.01 10.57
C GLN A 42 -17.65 1.50 10.35
N LEU A 43 -16.41 1.04 10.18
CA LEU A 43 -16.09 -0.39 10.08
C LEU A 43 -16.39 -1.14 11.39
N GLY A 44 -16.21 -0.50 12.54
CA GLY A 44 -16.55 -1.06 13.85
C GLY A 44 -18.05 -1.25 14.03
N VAL A 45 -18.84 -0.24 13.71
CA VAL A 45 -20.30 -0.22 13.92
C VAL A 45 -21.05 -1.04 12.85
N HIS A 46 -20.70 -0.87 11.59
CA HIS A 46 -21.43 -1.44 10.45
C HIS A 46 -20.74 -2.67 9.84
N ARG A 47 -19.54 -3.04 10.33
CA ARG A 47 -18.75 -4.16 9.83
C ARG A 47 -18.57 -4.06 8.30
N PHE A 48 -18.63 -5.20 7.61
CA PHE A 48 -18.51 -5.31 6.16
C PHE A 48 -19.82 -5.03 5.42
N ARG A 49 -20.84 -4.44 6.06
CA ARG A 49 -22.09 -4.05 5.38
C ARG A 49 -21.89 -2.73 4.64
N ALA A 50 -21.21 -2.80 3.49
CA ALA A 50 -20.85 -1.65 2.66
C ALA A 50 -22.05 -0.76 2.25
N HIS A 51 -23.28 -1.31 2.23
CA HIS A 51 -24.50 -0.55 1.96
C HIS A 51 -24.86 0.45 3.08
N SER A 52 -24.34 0.26 4.29
CA SER A 52 -24.62 1.12 5.45
C SER A 52 -23.50 2.11 5.76
N TRP A 53 -22.47 2.18 4.91
CA TRP A 53 -21.39 3.16 5.08
C TRP A 53 -21.86 4.57 4.68
N SER A 54 -21.33 5.58 5.37
CA SER A 54 -21.50 6.97 4.98
C SER A 54 -20.90 7.21 3.60
N LEU A 55 -21.38 8.25 2.92
CA LEU A 55 -20.81 8.71 1.66
C LEU A 55 -19.30 8.96 1.78
N HIS A 56 -18.87 9.57 2.88
CA HIS A 56 -17.46 9.87 3.13
C HIS A 56 -16.62 8.59 3.21
N ALA A 57 -16.98 7.61 4.05
CA ALA A 57 -16.23 6.37 4.15
C ALA A 57 -16.22 5.57 2.84
N LYS A 58 -17.36 5.55 2.13
CA LYS A 58 -17.45 4.88 0.84
C LYS A 58 -16.51 5.52 -0.18
N LEU A 59 -16.57 6.84 -0.33
CA LEU A 59 -15.67 7.59 -1.22
C LEU A 59 -14.21 7.36 -0.86
N THR A 60 -13.83 7.57 0.40
CA THR A 60 -12.44 7.39 0.88
C THR A 60 -11.92 5.99 0.57
N ILE A 61 -12.67 4.94 0.90
CA ILE A 61 -12.23 3.56 0.64
C ILE A 61 -12.13 3.31 -0.87
N THR A 62 -13.13 3.71 -1.65
CA THR A 62 -13.10 3.50 -3.10
C THR A 62 -11.94 4.21 -3.78
N THR A 63 -11.68 5.47 -3.41
CA THR A 63 -10.56 6.25 -3.96
C THR A 63 -9.22 5.66 -3.55
N VAL A 64 -9.05 5.27 -2.29
CA VAL A 64 -7.81 4.63 -1.82
C VAL A 64 -7.54 3.33 -2.58
N VAL A 65 -8.54 2.47 -2.73
CA VAL A 65 -8.39 1.20 -3.47
C VAL A 65 -8.09 1.48 -4.94
N ALA A 66 -8.79 2.42 -5.58
CA ALA A 66 -8.56 2.76 -6.98
C ALA A 66 -7.14 3.30 -7.22
N LEU A 67 -6.65 4.19 -6.35
CA LEU A 67 -5.31 4.75 -6.46
C LEU A 67 -4.22 3.71 -6.20
N ILE A 68 -4.40 2.80 -5.24
CA ILE A 68 -3.44 1.72 -4.97
C ILE A 68 -3.39 0.74 -6.14
N LEU A 69 -4.54 0.31 -6.67
CA LEU A 69 -4.56 -0.63 -7.80
C LEU A 69 -4.04 0.03 -9.08
N GLY A 70 -4.41 1.28 -9.34
CA GLY A 70 -3.94 2.06 -10.48
C GLY A 70 -2.43 2.32 -10.40
N GLY A 71 -1.94 2.78 -9.26
CA GLY A 71 -0.51 3.00 -9.04
C GLY A 71 0.28 1.71 -9.14
N TRP A 72 -0.21 0.60 -8.57
CA TRP A 72 0.44 -0.71 -8.65
C TRP A 72 0.58 -1.17 -10.10
N ALA A 73 -0.48 -1.06 -10.91
CA ALA A 73 -0.43 -1.39 -12.33
C ALA A 73 0.54 -0.51 -13.11
N LEU A 74 0.59 0.81 -12.81
CA LEU A 74 1.52 1.73 -13.46
C LEU A 74 2.97 1.47 -13.08
N PHE A 75 3.28 1.27 -11.80
CA PHE A 75 4.63 0.91 -11.34
C PHE A 75 5.07 -0.43 -11.90
N ALA A 76 4.19 -1.43 -11.87
CA ALA A 76 4.47 -2.72 -12.47
C ALA A 76 4.76 -2.56 -13.96
N TRP A 77 3.95 -1.80 -14.72
CA TRP A 77 4.19 -1.61 -16.15
C TRP A 77 5.51 -0.88 -16.43
N PHE A 78 5.77 0.27 -15.80
CA PHE A 78 6.94 1.07 -16.13
C PHE A 78 8.26 0.46 -15.67
N GLU A 79 8.29 -0.19 -14.51
CA GLU A 79 9.53 -0.66 -13.89
C GLU A 79 9.80 -2.16 -14.14
N TRP A 80 8.87 -2.92 -14.74
CA TRP A 80 9.01 -4.38 -14.90
C TRP A 80 10.30 -4.81 -15.60
N THR A 81 10.74 -4.04 -16.59
CA THR A 81 11.91 -4.34 -17.42
C THR A 81 13.12 -3.50 -17.04
N ASN A 82 13.00 -2.62 -16.04
CA ASN A 82 14.09 -1.74 -15.66
C ASN A 82 15.12 -2.50 -14.81
N PRO A 83 16.34 -2.75 -15.33
CA PRO A 83 17.34 -3.52 -14.59
C PRO A 83 17.84 -2.78 -13.35
N ASP A 84 17.71 -1.46 -13.25
CA ASP A 84 18.18 -0.71 -12.09
C ASP A 84 17.22 -0.80 -10.89
N THR A 85 16.02 -1.35 -11.08
CA THR A 85 14.95 -1.43 -10.07
C THR A 85 14.33 -2.84 -10.01
N LEU A 86 13.13 -3.05 -10.57
CA LEU A 86 12.33 -4.27 -10.42
C LEU A 86 12.71 -5.36 -11.42
N GLY A 87 13.43 -5.05 -12.49
CA GLY A 87 13.74 -5.99 -13.57
C GLY A 87 14.75 -7.08 -13.20
N GLN A 88 15.54 -6.88 -12.14
CA GLN A 88 16.45 -7.91 -11.60
C GLN A 88 15.80 -8.83 -10.56
N LEU A 89 14.59 -8.52 -10.13
CA LEU A 89 13.86 -9.28 -9.12
C LEU A 89 13.08 -10.44 -9.78
N SER A 90 12.69 -11.43 -8.97
CA SER A 90 11.75 -12.46 -9.42
C SER A 90 10.40 -11.83 -9.74
N ALA A 91 9.62 -12.40 -10.66
CA ALA A 91 8.30 -11.86 -11.02
C ALA A 91 7.38 -11.66 -9.80
N TRP A 92 7.50 -12.53 -8.78
CA TRP A 92 6.79 -12.40 -7.52
C TRP A 92 7.26 -11.19 -6.70
N ASP A 93 8.56 -11.05 -6.51
CA ASP A 93 9.14 -9.93 -5.76
C ASP A 93 8.90 -8.60 -6.47
N SER A 94 9.06 -8.54 -7.80
CA SER A 94 8.77 -7.33 -8.61
C SER A 94 7.31 -6.88 -8.42
N THR A 95 6.38 -7.84 -8.41
CA THR A 95 4.95 -7.55 -8.21
C THR A 95 4.68 -6.94 -6.83
N ILE A 96 5.28 -7.48 -5.77
CA ILE A 96 5.08 -7.00 -4.41
C ILE A 96 5.78 -5.66 -4.18
N ASN A 97 6.98 -5.46 -4.74
CA ASN A 97 7.66 -4.17 -4.65
C ASN A 97 6.90 -3.09 -5.42
N ALA A 98 6.37 -3.39 -6.61
CA ALA A 98 5.49 -2.46 -7.32
C ALA A 98 4.26 -2.09 -6.49
N PHE A 99 3.67 -3.06 -5.78
CA PHE A 99 2.54 -2.79 -4.88
C PHE A 99 2.97 -1.90 -3.71
N PHE A 100 4.11 -2.19 -3.09
CA PHE A 100 4.67 -1.41 -2.01
C PHE A 100 4.97 0.04 -2.44
N HIS A 101 5.51 0.24 -3.64
CA HIS A 101 5.74 1.56 -4.25
C HIS A 101 4.44 2.30 -4.54
N SER A 102 3.33 1.60 -4.81
CA SER A 102 2.03 2.25 -4.94
C SER A 102 1.42 2.68 -3.60
N VAL A 103 1.76 1.99 -2.51
CA VAL A 103 1.19 2.25 -1.18
C VAL A 103 1.94 3.35 -0.42
N THR A 104 3.27 3.37 -0.56
CA THR A 104 4.18 4.26 0.20
C THR A 104 3.94 5.77 -0.02
N PRO A 105 3.66 6.28 -1.25
CA PRO A 105 3.52 7.73 -1.50
C PRO A 105 2.30 8.40 -0.86
N ARG A 106 1.51 7.69 -0.04
CA ARG A 106 0.19 8.18 0.41
C ARG A 106 0.21 9.12 1.63
N THR A 107 1.37 9.60 2.07
CA THR A 107 1.57 10.51 3.21
C THR A 107 2.92 11.19 3.11
#